data_AF-A0A178B2U1-F1
#
_entry.id   AF-A0A178B2U1-F1
#
_cell.length_a   1.000
_cell.length_b   1.000
_cell.length_c   1.000
_cell.angle_alpha   90.00
_cell.angle_beta   90.00
_cell.angle_gamma   90.00
#
_symmetry.space_group_name_H-M   'P 1'
#
loop_
_entity.id
_entity.type
_entity.pdbx_description
1 polymer ?
#
loop_
_entity_poly.entity_id
_entity_poly.type
_entity_poly.pdbx_seq_one_letter_code
_entity_poly.pdbx_strand_id
1 'polypeptide(L)'
;MANTELIVPLVLAVLGLLSSAISLLYGRRNQKKADIEAGRLNERLEEFKSQVERKETVWTLTEKYGPPLLVAAYDLQSRLYELVEYPISRQHLTKPEGLEDLKVFSCYLLAQYLAYAHILRTKTGYLSFSFSDDERLKSIRKIMYMIDEELDRRRDANGQNVGVWPAARILVGERMMDKTSEVNAALDGGLGVQVKGWDQFRKEFDEGFREPMGYFCEWIDLMLEGRKINNWTWDAPLRVMQHLLVDLVEVLDEHRAYIFDEVDDLKCAPSQVDCDCFGTKCMDLEGKEAEEACKMKYTKLKDMRLKVRQDSRLYDDGLWAMNGRVSRGRGNHNYAANKKLDLADVKQMTHRVDLI
;
A
#
# COMPACT_ATOMS: atom_id res chain seq x y z
N MET A 1 86.15 59.43 9.33
CA MET A 1 84.78 59.92 9.09
C MET A 1 84.05 58.82 8.35
N ALA A 2 83.11 58.13 9.00
CA ALA A 2 82.35 57.07 8.35
C ALA A 2 81.33 57.73 7.40
N ASN A 3 81.30 57.29 6.14
CA ASN A 3 80.41 57.84 5.11
C ASN A 3 78.95 57.52 5.46
N THR A 4 78.28 58.48 6.09
CA THR A 4 76.85 58.43 6.41
C THR A 4 75.98 58.27 5.18
N GLU A 5 76.47 58.65 4.00
CA GLU A 5 75.77 58.48 2.72
C GLU A 5 75.59 57.01 2.30
N LEU A 6 76.43 56.08 2.76
CA LEU A 6 76.31 54.65 2.41
C LEU A 6 75.40 53.87 3.38
N ILE A 7 75.25 54.35 4.62
CA ILE A 7 74.51 53.65 5.67
C ILE A 7 72.99 53.72 5.41
N VAL A 8 72.49 54.87 4.95
CA VAL A 8 71.06 55.09 4.69
C VAL A 8 70.48 54.13 3.62
N PRO A 9 71.07 53.99 2.42
CA PRO A 9 70.53 53.07 1.39
C PRO A 9 70.61 51.60 1.79
N LEU A 10 71.61 51.20 2.58
CA LEU A 10 71.73 49.82 3.07
C LEU A 10 70.59 49.47 4.05
N VAL A 11 70.25 50.39 4.96
CA VAL A 11 69.12 50.20 5.89
C VAL A 11 67.78 50.15 5.14
N LEU A 12 67.59 51.01 4.14
CA LEU A 12 66.37 51.00 3.31
C LEU A 12 66.23 49.70 2.50
N ALA A 13 67.33 49.18 1.95
CA ALA A 13 67.33 47.90 1.23
C ALA A 13 66.95 46.72 2.15
N VAL A 14 67.47 46.69 3.38
CA VAL A 14 67.11 45.65 4.37
C VAL A 14 65.64 45.75 4.78
N LEU A 15 65.12 46.95 5.01
CA LEU A 15 63.70 47.17 5.33
C LEU A 15 62.78 46.74 4.18
N GLY A 16 63.17 47.02 2.93
CA GLY A 16 62.44 46.59 1.74
C GLY A 16 62.42 45.06 1.57
N LEU A 17 63.52 44.39 1.86
CA LEU A 17 63.58 42.91 1.83
C LEU A 17 62.75 42.29 2.96
N LEU A 18 62.78 42.86 4.16
CA LEU A 18 61.99 42.39 5.29
C LEU A 18 60.48 42.56 5.04
N SER A 19 60.04 43.71 4.51
CA SER A 19 58.62 43.92 4.19
C SER A 19 58.13 42.96 3.09
N SER A 20 58.95 42.71 2.08
CA SER A 20 58.67 41.74 1.01
C SER A 20 58.58 40.30 1.54
N ALA A 21 59.51 39.89 2.42
CA ALA A 21 59.51 38.57 3.04
C ALA A 21 58.29 38.35 3.94
N ILE A 22 57.93 39.35 4.75
CA ILE A 22 56.73 39.33 5.59
C ILE A 22 55.48 39.20 4.71
N SER A 23 55.39 39.97 3.62
CA SER A 23 54.25 39.94 2.69
C SER A 23 54.07 38.58 2.02
N LEU A 24 55.16 37.93 1.60
CA LEU A 24 55.14 36.57 1.05
C LEU A 24 54.68 35.52 2.07
N LEU A 25 55.13 35.62 3.33
CA LEU A 25 54.72 34.71 4.39
C LEU A 25 53.24 34.87 4.76
N TYR A 26 52.75 36.10 4.84
CA TYR A 26 51.32 36.39 5.03
C TYR A 26 50.48 35.90 3.85
N GLY A 27 50.93 36.16 2.61
CA GLY A 27 50.28 35.66 1.40
C GLY A 27 50.15 34.14 1.39
N ARG A 28 51.24 33.41 1.70
CA ARG A 28 51.22 31.93 1.77
C ARG A 28 50.28 31.39 2.86
N ARG A 29 50.21 32.04 4.02
CA ARG A 29 49.30 31.62 5.10
C ARG A 29 47.84 31.86 4.73
N ASN A 30 47.53 33.01 4.13
CA ASN A 30 46.18 33.34 3.71
C ASN A 30 45.72 32.44 2.56
N GLN A 31 46.62 32.14 1.61
CA GLN A 31 46.34 31.21 0.51
C GLN A 31 46.00 29.81 1.03
N LYS A 32 46.79 29.26 1.98
CA LYS A 32 46.47 27.95 2.59
C LYS A 32 45.10 27.92 3.30
N LYS A 33 44.71 29.02 3.95
CA LYS A 33 43.38 29.11 4.59
C LYS A 33 42.28 29.14 3.54
N ALA A 34 42.44 29.94 2.50
CA ALA A 34 41.51 30.02 1.38
C ALA A 34 41.35 28.67 0.68
N ASP A 35 42.45 27.94 0.46
CA ASP A 35 42.43 26.62 -0.18
C ASP A 35 41.68 25.58 0.68
N ILE A 36 41.88 25.59 2.01
CA ILE A 36 41.16 24.70 2.94
C ILE A 36 39.66 25.04 2.98
N GLU A 37 39.32 26.33 2.99
CA GLU A 37 37.93 26.78 2.99
C GLU A 37 37.22 26.45 1.68
N ALA A 38 37.89 26.66 0.55
CA ALA A 38 37.40 26.28 -0.78
C ALA A 38 37.18 24.76 -0.88
N GLY A 39 38.10 23.95 -0.33
CA GLY A 39 37.95 22.49 -0.28
C GLY A 39 36.69 22.05 0.48
N ARG A 40 36.47 22.63 1.67
CA ARG A 40 35.26 22.34 2.48
C ARG A 40 33.97 22.79 1.79
N LEU A 41 34.01 23.92 1.09
CA LEU A 41 32.85 24.41 0.35
C LEU A 41 32.52 23.50 -0.83
N ASN A 42 33.54 23.02 -1.55
CA ASN A 42 33.36 22.07 -2.65
C ASN A 42 32.80 20.73 -2.16
N GLU A 43 33.30 20.19 -1.04
CA GLU A 43 32.78 18.97 -0.44
C GLU A 43 31.29 19.10 -0.06
N ARG A 44 30.91 20.22 0.57
CA ARG A 44 29.49 20.51 0.89
C ARG A 44 28.64 20.69 -0.36
N LEU A 45 29.19 21.30 -1.41
CA LEU A 45 28.48 21.50 -2.66
C LEU A 45 28.25 20.16 -3.38
N GLU A 46 29.23 19.26 -3.37
CA GLU A 46 29.10 17.90 -3.91
C GLU A 46 28.08 17.08 -3.13
N GLU A 47 28.11 17.16 -1.80
CA GLU A 47 27.09 16.51 -0.95
C GLU A 47 25.69 17.04 -1.25
N PHE A 48 25.53 18.37 -1.35
CA PHE A 48 24.26 19.00 -1.66
C PHE A 48 23.75 18.61 -3.05
N LYS A 49 24.62 18.60 -4.07
CA LYS A 49 24.27 18.15 -5.42
C LYS A 49 23.81 16.69 -5.42
N SER A 50 24.55 15.80 -4.76
CA SER A 50 24.15 14.39 -4.65
C SER A 50 22.79 14.22 -3.95
N GLN A 51 22.50 15.03 -2.92
CA GLN A 51 21.19 15.01 -2.26
C GLN A 51 20.06 15.48 -3.19
N VAL A 52 20.28 16.54 -3.98
CA VAL A 52 19.29 17.05 -4.95
C VAL A 52 19.02 16.00 -6.04
N GLU A 53 20.06 15.41 -6.61
CA GLU A 53 19.94 14.37 -7.65
C GLU A 53 19.17 13.14 -7.15
N ARG A 54 19.43 12.72 -5.90
CA ARG A 54 18.66 11.62 -5.27
C ARG A 54 17.19 11.98 -5.09
N LYS A 55 16.88 13.21 -4.65
CA LYS A 55 15.50 13.68 -4.46
C LYS A 55 14.74 13.71 -5.79
N GLU A 56 15.37 14.26 -6.82
CA GLU A 56 14.80 14.31 -8.18
C GLU A 56 14.54 12.89 -8.70
N THR A 57 15.49 11.97 -8.52
CA THR A 57 15.33 10.57 -8.93
C THR A 57 14.15 9.90 -8.21
N VAL A 58 14.02 10.07 -6.89
CA VAL A 58 12.90 9.50 -6.12
C VAL A 58 11.58 10.10 -6.55
N TRP A 59 11.53 11.41 -6.81
CA TRP A 59 10.35 12.10 -7.29
C TRP A 59 9.89 11.55 -8.65
N THR A 60 10.80 11.51 -9.63
CA THR A 60 10.51 10.99 -10.97
C THR A 60 10.04 9.54 -10.94
N LEU A 61 10.64 8.71 -10.08
CA LEU A 61 10.19 7.32 -9.91
C LEU A 61 8.81 7.24 -9.27
N THR A 62 8.51 8.08 -8.28
CA THR A 62 7.19 8.12 -7.64
C THR A 62 6.13 8.60 -8.60
N GLU A 63 6.40 9.62 -9.40
CA GLU A 63 5.49 10.12 -10.43
C GLU A 63 5.23 9.06 -11.52
N LYS A 64 6.24 8.27 -11.86
CA LYS A 64 6.12 7.20 -12.85
C LYS A 64 5.34 5.97 -12.36
N TYR A 65 5.61 5.51 -11.14
CA TYR A 65 5.02 4.28 -10.59
C TYR A 65 3.82 4.53 -9.67
N GLY A 66 3.56 5.78 -9.29
CA GLY A 66 2.41 6.19 -8.50
C GLY A 66 1.07 5.88 -9.19
N PRO A 67 0.84 6.29 -10.45
CA PRO A 67 -0.42 6.03 -11.13
C PRO A 67 -0.72 4.52 -11.33
N PRO A 68 0.23 3.66 -11.74
CA PRO A 68 -0.02 2.22 -11.78
C PRO A 68 -0.33 1.60 -10.40
N LEU A 69 0.36 2.05 -9.34
CA LEU A 69 0.07 1.62 -7.97
C LEU A 69 -1.32 2.07 -7.53
N LEU A 70 -1.73 3.30 -7.88
CA LEU A 70 -3.05 3.86 -7.60
C LEU A 70 -4.14 2.98 -8.24
N VAL A 71 -4.00 2.64 -9.52
CA VAL A 71 -4.96 1.77 -10.23
C VAL A 71 -5.04 0.40 -9.56
N ALA A 72 -3.90 -0.23 -9.29
CA ALA A 72 -3.88 -1.55 -8.66
C ALA A 72 -4.49 -1.54 -7.24
N ALA A 73 -4.24 -0.48 -6.46
CA ALA A 73 -4.85 -0.29 -5.14
C ALA A 73 -6.36 -0.06 -5.24
N TYR A 74 -6.80 0.73 -6.23
CA TYR A 74 -8.22 1.00 -6.50
C TYR A 74 -8.98 -0.26 -6.91
N ASP A 75 -8.44 -1.04 -7.84
CA ASP A 75 -9.06 -2.28 -8.31
C ASP A 75 -9.16 -3.31 -7.19
N LEU A 76 -8.09 -3.45 -6.40
CA LEU A 76 -8.08 -4.36 -5.24
C LEU A 76 -9.08 -3.91 -4.17
N GLN A 77 -9.12 -2.63 -3.78
CA GLN A 77 -10.08 -2.17 -2.77
C GLN A 77 -11.52 -2.33 -3.25
N SER A 78 -11.79 -2.07 -4.53
CA SER A 78 -13.12 -2.24 -5.12
C SER A 78 -13.53 -3.70 -5.06
N ARG A 79 -12.62 -4.62 -5.42
CA ARG A 79 -12.87 -6.05 -5.32
C ARG A 79 -13.15 -6.50 -3.89
N LEU A 80 -12.38 -6.02 -2.92
CA LEU A 80 -12.61 -6.35 -1.51
C LEU A 80 -13.97 -5.81 -1.04
N TYR A 81 -14.32 -4.58 -1.42
CA TYR A 81 -15.63 -4.00 -1.13
C TYR A 81 -16.74 -4.88 -1.71
N GLU A 82 -16.62 -5.34 -2.95
CA GLU A 82 -17.58 -6.25 -3.56
C GLU A 82 -17.71 -7.57 -2.81
N LEU A 83 -16.57 -8.18 -2.46
CA LEU A 83 -16.57 -9.41 -1.68
C LEU A 83 -17.26 -9.21 -0.35
N VAL A 84 -17.06 -8.06 0.30
CA VAL A 84 -17.40 -7.78 1.71
C VAL A 84 -18.79 -7.17 1.92
N GLU A 85 -19.26 -6.33 0.99
CA GLU A 85 -20.54 -5.61 1.11
C GLU A 85 -21.63 -6.17 0.19
N TYR A 86 -21.26 -6.63 -1.00
CA TYR A 86 -22.24 -7.07 -1.99
C TYR A 86 -22.56 -8.56 -1.89
N PRO A 87 -23.82 -8.91 -2.19
CA PRO A 87 -24.20 -10.29 -2.14
C PRO A 87 -23.62 -11.07 -3.32
N ILE A 88 -22.65 -11.95 -3.04
CA ILE A 88 -22.16 -12.87 -4.08
C ILE A 88 -23.32 -13.78 -4.52
N SER A 89 -23.59 -13.79 -5.83
CA SER A 89 -24.67 -14.58 -6.41
C SER A 89 -24.54 -16.06 -6.02
N ARG A 90 -25.63 -16.65 -5.52
CA ARG A 90 -25.67 -18.10 -5.20
C ARG A 90 -25.23 -18.94 -6.38
N GLN A 91 -25.63 -18.56 -7.59
CA GLN A 91 -25.31 -19.30 -8.81
C GLN A 91 -23.79 -19.38 -9.06
N HIS A 92 -23.04 -18.34 -8.70
CA HIS A 92 -21.58 -18.34 -8.81
C HIS A 92 -20.93 -19.26 -7.76
N LEU A 93 -21.47 -19.29 -6.54
CA LEU A 93 -20.90 -20.08 -5.44
C LEU A 93 -21.32 -21.55 -5.45
N THR A 94 -22.40 -21.91 -6.13
CA THR A 94 -22.82 -23.31 -6.31
C THR A 94 -21.90 -24.06 -7.27
N LYS A 95 -21.26 -23.36 -8.23
CA LYS A 95 -20.32 -23.97 -9.17
C LYS A 95 -18.90 -23.94 -8.57
N PRO A 96 -18.18 -25.07 -8.52
CA PRO A 96 -16.80 -25.08 -8.00
C PRO A 96 -15.90 -24.13 -8.81
N GLU A 97 -16.09 -24.06 -10.12
CA GLU A 97 -15.40 -23.15 -11.03
C GLU A 97 -15.60 -21.67 -10.64
N GLY A 98 -16.83 -21.28 -10.26
CA GLY A 98 -17.13 -19.90 -9.91
C GLY A 98 -16.49 -19.45 -8.59
N LEU A 99 -16.35 -20.37 -7.64
CA LEU A 99 -15.61 -20.11 -6.40
C LEU A 99 -14.11 -20.00 -6.66
N GLU A 100 -13.55 -20.90 -7.46
CA GLU A 100 -12.14 -20.86 -7.83
C GLU A 100 -11.80 -19.59 -8.61
N ASP A 101 -12.60 -19.23 -9.61
CA ASP A 101 -12.41 -18.01 -10.39
C ASP A 101 -12.49 -16.75 -9.52
N LEU A 102 -13.42 -16.72 -8.56
CA LEU A 102 -13.51 -15.64 -7.59
C LEU A 102 -12.23 -15.49 -6.77
N LYS A 103 -11.62 -16.61 -6.33
CA LYS A 103 -10.37 -16.60 -5.57
C LYS A 103 -9.19 -16.20 -6.44
N VAL A 104 -9.03 -16.83 -7.59
CA VAL A 104 -7.89 -16.59 -8.50
C VAL A 104 -7.89 -15.16 -8.99
N PHE A 105 -9.06 -14.61 -9.34
CA PHE A 105 -9.17 -13.21 -9.76
C PHE A 105 -8.84 -12.24 -8.62
N SER A 106 -9.31 -12.51 -7.40
CA SER A 106 -8.95 -11.69 -6.24
C SER A 106 -7.44 -11.79 -5.92
N CYS A 107 -6.84 -12.96 -6.08
CA CYS A 107 -5.39 -13.15 -5.94
C CYS A 107 -4.62 -12.40 -7.02
N TYR A 108 -5.12 -12.34 -8.26
CA TYR A 108 -4.49 -11.56 -9.32
C TYR A 108 -4.40 -10.07 -8.97
N LEU A 109 -5.51 -9.48 -8.50
CA LEU A 109 -5.51 -8.07 -8.10
C LEU A 109 -4.56 -7.80 -6.93
N LEU A 110 -4.51 -8.72 -5.95
CA LEU A 110 -3.52 -8.65 -4.87
C LEU A 110 -2.09 -8.77 -5.41
N ALA A 111 -1.83 -9.69 -6.33
CA ALA A 111 -0.52 -9.90 -6.94
C ALA A 111 -0.07 -8.66 -7.73
N GLN A 112 -0.98 -8.03 -8.46
CA GLN A 112 -0.74 -6.80 -9.21
C GLN A 112 -0.39 -5.64 -8.27
N TYR A 113 -1.14 -5.47 -7.18
CA TYR A 113 -0.81 -4.50 -6.13
C TYR A 113 0.58 -4.78 -5.54
N LEU A 114 0.86 -6.02 -5.15
CA LEU A 114 2.15 -6.41 -4.58
C LEU A 114 3.30 -6.19 -5.55
N ALA A 115 3.09 -6.40 -6.85
CA ALA A 115 4.09 -6.14 -7.88
C ALA A 115 4.44 -4.65 -7.95
N TYR A 116 3.45 -3.76 -8.06
CA TYR A 116 3.71 -2.32 -8.11
C TYR A 116 4.26 -1.78 -6.81
N ALA A 117 3.77 -2.27 -5.67
CA ALA A 117 4.35 -1.97 -4.38
C ALA A 117 5.83 -2.38 -4.37
N HIS A 118 6.16 -3.61 -4.77
CA HIS A 118 7.52 -4.11 -4.84
C HIS A 118 8.42 -3.33 -5.81
N ILE A 119 7.91 -2.91 -6.97
CA ILE A 119 8.63 -2.06 -7.92
C ILE A 119 8.95 -0.71 -7.28
N LEU A 120 7.94 -0.05 -6.71
CA LEU A 120 8.13 1.24 -6.06
C LEU A 120 9.18 1.12 -4.95
N ARG A 121 9.09 0.07 -4.14
CA ARG A 121 9.99 -0.27 -3.05
C ARG A 121 11.43 -0.51 -3.50
N THR A 122 11.66 -1.34 -4.49
CA THR A 122 13.01 -1.67 -4.96
C THR A 122 13.65 -0.52 -5.72
N LYS A 123 12.88 0.18 -6.57
CA LYS A 123 13.41 1.27 -7.41
C LYS A 123 13.65 2.55 -6.63
N THR A 124 12.82 2.89 -5.64
CA THR A 124 13.02 4.08 -4.81
C THR A 124 13.98 3.86 -3.64
N GLY A 125 14.57 2.66 -3.49
CA GLY A 125 15.31 2.28 -2.29
C GLY A 125 14.43 2.37 -1.03
N TYR A 126 13.16 1.99 -1.18
CA TYR A 126 12.06 1.97 -0.20
C TYR A 126 11.79 3.33 0.49
N LEU A 127 12.00 4.42 -0.25
CA LEU A 127 11.89 5.81 0.18
C LEU A 127 12.98 6.17 1.22
N SER A 128 14.23 6.36 0.78
CA SER A 128 15.39 6.76 1.60
C SER A 128 15.06 7.56 2.88
N PHE A 129 15.17 6.89 4.02
CA PHE A 129 14.64 7.13 5.38
C PHE A 129 14.82 8.52 6.07
N SER A 130 15.28 9.59 5.43
CA SER A 130 15.57 10.86 6.15
C SER A 130 15.54 12.16 5.35
N PHE A 131 15.28 12.17 4.03
CA PHE A 131 15.62 13.36 3.22
C PHE A 131 14.44 14.16 2.65
N SER A 132 13.24 13.59 2.64
CA SER A 132 12.05 14.30 2.16
C SER A 132 11.21 14.77 3.35
N ASP A 133 11.14 16.07 3.57
CA ASP A 133 10.10 16.73 4.37
C ASP A 133 8.71 16.61 3.74
N ASP A 134 8.58 15.81 2.69
CA ASP A 134 7.32 15.54 2.01
C ASP A 134 6.45 14.60 2.86
N GLU A 135 5.45 15.20 3.52
CA GLU A 135 4.45 14.51 4.32
C GLU A 135 3.62 13.50 3.50
N ARG A 136 3.48 13.70 2.18
CA ARG A 136 2.76 12.75 1.31
C ARG A 136 3.52 11.44 1.18
N LEU A 137 4.82 11.49 0.91
CA LEU A 137 5.65 10.28 0.82
C LEU A 137 5.71 9.53 2.16
N LYS A 138 5.75 10.27 3.28
CA LYS A 138 5.65 9.67 4.63
C LYS A 138 4.32 8.96 4.82
N SER A 139 3.22 9.58 4.39
CA SER A 139 1.87 9.01 4.46
C SER A 139 1.72 7.76 3.61
N ILE A 140 2.16 7.79 2.34
CA ILE A 140 2.17 6.62 1.45
C ILE A 140 2.92 5.47 2.12
N ARG A 141 4.14 5.74 2.61
CA ARG A 141 4.96 4.72 3.29
C ARG A 141 4.25 4.14 4.51
N LYS A 142 3.70 4.99 5.37
CA LYS A 142 2.99 4.59 6.59
C LYS A 142 1.83 3.66 6.24
N ILE A 143 1.01 4.02 5.24
CA ILE A 143 -0.13 3.22 4.81
C ILE A 143 0.34 1.90 4.18
N MET A 144 1.36 1.90 3.31
CA MET A 144 1.91 0.67 2.75
C MET A 144 2.46 -0.27 3.84
N TYR A 145 3.09 0.28 4.88
CA TYR A 145 3.54 -0.50 6.04
C TYR A 145 2.38 -1.07 6.83
N MET A 146 1.29 -0.31 7.03
CA MET A 146 0.08 -0.81 7.68
C MET A 146 -0.59 -1.94 6.87
N ILE A 147 -0.59 -1.83 5.53
CA ILE A 147 -1.08 -2.91 4.65
C ILE A 147 -0.18 -4.14 4.79
N ASP A 148 1.14 -3.95 4.79
CA ASP A 148 2.08 -5.05 5.00
C ASP A 148 1.84 -5.70 6.38
N GLU A 149 1.64 -4.89 7.40
CA GLU A 149 1.37 -5.35 8.75
C GLU A 149 0.05 -6.12 8.86
N GLU A 150 -1.02 -5.69 8.19
CA GLU A 150 -2.29 -6.43 8.15
C GLU A 150 -2.14 -7.78 7.45
N LEU A 151 -1.37 -7.83 6.35
CA LEU A 151 -1.01 -9.08 5.67
C LEU A 151 -0.19 -10.03 6.58
N ASP A 152 0.62 -9.48 7.49
CA ASP A 152 1.49 -10.24 8.40
C ASP A 152 0.80 -10.65 9.73
N ARG A 153 -0.20 -9.88 10.19
CA ARG A 153 -0.73 -9.94 11.57
C ARG A 153 -1.98 -10.79 11.75
N ARG A 154 -2.41 -11.61 10.78
CA ARG A 154 -3.65 -12.38 10.93
C ARG A 154 -3.68 -13.08 12.29
N ARG A 155 -4.73 -12.86 13.04
CA ARG A 155 -5.11 -13.67 14.21
C ARG A 155 -6.27 -14.54 13.76
N ASP A 156 -6.16 -15.86 13.83
CA ASP A 156 -7.36 -16.69 13.76
C ASP A 156 -8.27 -16.38 14.98
N ALA A 157 -9.47 -16.98 15.04
CA ALA A 157 -10.35 -16.82 16.20
C ALA A 157 -9.70 -17.30 17.53
N ASN A 158 -8.62 -18.08 17.45
CA ASN A 158 -7.81 -18.58 18.55
C ASN A 158 -6.51 -17.76 18.78
N GLY A 159 -6.28 -16.67 18.04
CA GLY A 159 -5.08 -15.84 18.11
C GLY A 159 -3.83 -16.34 17.38
N GLN A 160 -3.90 -17.40 16.57
CA GLN A 160 -2.76 -17.93 15.82
C GLN A 160 -2.41 -17.08 14.59
N ASN A 161 -1.10 -16.94 14.31
CA ASN A 161 -0.64 -16.22 13.14
C ASN A 161 -0.77 -17.07 11.87
N VAL A 162 -1.62 -16.61 10.95
CA VAL A 162 -1.86 -17.25 9.65
C VAL A 162 -1.68 -16.23 8.50
N GLY A 163 -0.85 -15.21 8.75
CA GLY A 163 -0.54 -14.15 7.79
C GLY A 163 0.24 -14.65 6.58
N VAL A 164 0.24 -13.83 5.52
CA VAL A 164 1.07 -14.06 4.33
C VAL A 164 2.52 -13.78 4.72
N TRP A 165 3.37 -14.80 4.72
CA TRP A 165 4.78 -14.64 5.05
C TRP A 165 5.43 -13.54 4.19
N PRO A 166 6.25 -12.63 4.77
CA PRO A 166 6.88 -11.55 4.01
C PRO A 166 7.62 -12.02 2.74
N ALA A 167 8.25 -13.19 2.81
CA ALA A 167 8.92 -13.82 1.68
C ALA A 167 7.96 -14.19 0.54
N ALA A 168 6.76 -14.67 0.85
CA ALA A 168 5.74 -15.01 -0.13
C ALA A 168 5.28 -13.77 -0.92
N ARG A 169 5.15 -12.61 -0.26
CA ARG A 169 4.81 -11.34 -0.93
C ARG A 169 5.87 -10.90 -1.92
N ILE A 170 7.14 -10.96 -1.52
CA ILE A 170 8.27 -10.65 -2.40
C ILE A 170 8.27 -11.61 -3.59
N LEU A 171 8.13 -12.90 -3.33
CA LEU A 171 8.10 -13.94 -4.37
C LEU A 171 6.97 -13.71 -5.37
N VAL A 172 5.76 -13.38 -4.89
CA VAL A 172 4.63 -13.02 -5.76
C VAL A 172 4.94 -11.78 -6.59
N GLY A 173 5.46 -10.72 -5.96
CA GLY A 173 5.84 -9.49 -6.65
C GLY A 173 6.87 -9.74 -7.75
N GLU A 174 7.90 -10.55 -7.46
CA GLU A 174 8.93 -10.95 -8.41
C GLU A 174 8.39 -11.82 -9.55
N ARG A 175 7.48 -12.76 -9.26
CA ARG A 175 6.85 -13.62 -10.27
C ARG A 175 5.89 -12.85 -11.17
N MET A 176 5.26 -11.79 -10.66
CA MET A 176 4.39 -10.89 -11.44
C MET A 176 5.15 -9.96 -12.37
N MET A 177 6.45 -9.77 -12.17
CA MET A 177 7.28 -8.96 -13.05
C MET A 177 7.84 -9.82 -14.17
N ASP A 178 7.53 -9.47 -15.42
CA ASP A 178 8.23 -10.04 -16.56
C ASP A 178 9.65 -9.47 -16.61
N LYS A 179 10.65 -10.36 -16.68
CA LYS A 179 12.05 -9.96 -16.92
C LYS A 179 12.18 -9.56 -18.38
N THR A 180 11.78 -8.35 -18.69
CA THR A 180 11.75 -7.85 -20.06
C THR A 180 13.15 -7.79 -20.66
N SER A 181 13.26 -8.13 -21.94
CA SER A 181 14.50 -8.02 -22.72
C SER A 181 15.02 -6.59 -22.73
N GLU A 182 16.34 -6.42 -22.83
CA GLU A 182 17.06 -5.12 -22.81
C GLU A 182 16.48 -4.07 -23.78
N VAL A 183 15.82 -4.51 -24.85
CA VAL A 183 15.20 -3.64 -25.86
C VAL A 183 14.04 -2.81 -25.30
N ASN A 184 13.20 -3.40 -24.44
CA ASN A 184 12.06 -2.69 -23.85
C ASN A 184 12.51 -1.74 -22.74
N ALA A 185 13.64 -2.04 -22.08
CA ALA A 185 14.23 -1.14 -21.10
C ALA A 185 14.63 0.20 -21.75
N ALA A 186 15.14 0.20 -22.98
CA ALA A 186 15.52 1.43 -23.68
C ALA A 186 14.32 2.31 -24.08
N LEU A 187 13.20 1.71 -24.48
CA LEU A 187 11.99 2.42 -24.93
C LEU A 187 11.21 3.05 -23.77
N ASP A 188 11.16 2.39 -22.61
CA ASP A 188 10.47 2.90 -21.43
C ASP A 188 11.33 3.83 -20.56
N GLY A 189 12.39 4.42 -21.12
CA GLY A 189 13.27 5.33 -20.38
C GLY A 189 14.07 4.64 -19.27
N GLY A 190 14.58 3.43 -19.52
CA GLY A 190 15.55 2.72 -18.69
C GLY A 190 14.98 1.89 -17.54
N LEU A 191 13.65 1.78 -17.43
CA LEU A 191 13.02 1.19 -16.24
C LEU A 191 12.24 -0.11 -16.51
N GLY A 192 11.63 -0.25 -17.69
CA GLY A 192 11.33 -1.51 -18.39
C GLY A 192 10.61 -2.66 -17.65
N VAL A 193 10.05 -2.46 -16.46
CA VAL A 193 9.36 -3.54 -15.74
C VAL A 193 7.92 -3.64 -16.23
N GLN A 194 7.60 -4.73 -16.91
CA GLN A 194 6.23 -5.06 -17.28
C GLN A 194 5.62 -5.97 -16.21
N VAL A 195 4.42 -5.64 -15.75
CA VAL A 195 3.64 -6.49 -14.84
C VAL A 195 2.76 -7.42 -15.68
N LYS A 196 2.76 -8.70 -15.33
CA LYS A 196 1.98 -9.74 -16.03
C LYS A 196 0.50 -9.40 -16.06
N GLY A 197 -0.11 -9.64 -17.21
CA GLY A 197 -1.56 -9.51 -17.37
C GLY A 197 -2.32 -10.73 -16.81
N TRP A 198 -3.65 -10.61 -16.75
CA TRP A 198 -4.54 -11.67 -16.25
C TRP A 198 -4.34 -13.04 -16.93
N ASP A 199 -4.21 -13.09 -18.26
CA ASP A 199 -4.06 -14.35 -19.00
C ASP A 199 -2.76 -15.09 -18.63
N GLN A 200 -1.65 -14.36 -18.50
CA GLN A 200 -0.37 -14.93 -18.07
C GLN A 200 -0.45 -15.40 -16.61
N PHE A 201 -0.97 -14.55 -15.72
CA PHE A 201 -1.14 -14.90 -14.31
C PHE A 201 -2.00 -16.15 -14.13
N ARG A 202 -3.12 -16.27 -14.86
CA ARG A 202 -4.01 -17.42 -14.76
C ARG A 202 -3.34 -18.71 -15.20
N LYS A 203 -2.54 -18.68 -16.28
CA LYS A 203 -1.78 -19.85 -16.76
C LYS A 203 -0.75 -20.33 -15.76
N GLU A 204 -0.10 -19.41 -15.07
CA GLU A 204 0.94 -19.71 -14.08
C GLU A 204 0.40 -19.89 -12.65
N PHE A 205 -0.91 -19.74 -12.44
CA PHE A 205 -1.47 -19.68 -11.09
C PHE A 205 -1.16 -20.94 -10.29
N ASP A 206 -1.43 -22.12 -10.85
CA ASP A 206 -1.27 -23.39 -10.13
C ASP A 206 0.19 -23.72 -9.80
N GLU A 207 1.12 -23.36 -10.68
CA GLU A 207 2.55 -23.67 -10.52
C GLU A 207 3.30 -22.61 -9.69
N GLY A 208 2.93 -21.34 -9.83
CA GLY A 208 3.71 -20.20 -9.36
C GLY A 208 3.02 -19.32 -8.33
N PHE A 209 1.69 -19.34 -8.20
CA PHE A 209 0.98 -18.40 -7.32
C PHE A 209 0.12 -19.06 -6.26
N ARG A 210 -0.35 -20.30 -6.50
CA ARG A 210 -1.27 -21.02 -5.60
C ARG A 210 -0.70 -21.18 -4.20
N GLU A 211 0.54 -21.64 -4.07
CA GLU A 211 1.19 -21.82 -2.76
C GLU A 211 1.38 -20.49 -2.00
N PRO A 212 2.08 -19.47 -2.54
CA PRO A 212 2.30 -18.23 -1.79
C PRO A 212 1.01 -17.42 -1.54
N MET A 213 -0.03 -17.60 -2.36
CA MET A 213 -1.34 -16.97 -2.17
C MET A 213 -2.35 -17.84 -1.39
N GLY A 214 -1.97 -19.05 -0.97
CA GLY A 214 -2.87 -19.98 -0.30
C GLY A 214 -3.56 -19.38 0.92
N TYR A 215 -2.86 -18.56 1.69
CA TYR A 215 -3.41 -17.84 2.84
C TYR A 215 -4.49 -16.83 2.44
N PHE A 216 -4.30 -16.08 1.36
CA PHE A 216 -5.31 -15.13 0.90
C PHE A 216 -6.55 -15.84 0.37
N CYS A 217 -6.37 -16.99 -0.31
CA CYS A 217 -7.48 -17.88 -0.66
C CYS A 217 -8.23 -18.37 0.59
N GLU A 218 -7.53 -18.75 1.66
CA GLU A 218 -8.11 -19.17 2.93
C GLU A 218 -8.92 -18.03 3.58
N TRP A 219 -8.46 -16.78 3.48
CA TRP A 219 -9.22 -15.63 4.00
C TRP A 219 -10.57 -15.48 3.30
N ILE A 220 -10.59 -15.70 1.99
CA ILE A 220 -11.82 -15.69 1.20
C ILE A 220 -12.73 -16.86 1.64
N ASP A 221 -12.17 -18.07 1.83
CA ASP A 221 -12.93 -19.23 2.31
C ASP A 221 -13.56 -18.98 3.68
N LEU A 222 -12.78 -18.47 4.63
CA LEU A 222 -13.27 -18.14 5.95
C LEU A 222 -14.31 -17.03 5.91
N MET A 223 -14.12 -15.98 5.11
CA MET A 223 -15.16 -14.97 4.95
C MET A 223 -16.48 -15.61 4.45
N LEU A 224 -16.42 -16.53 3.48
CA LEU A 224 -17.59 -17.23 2.95
C LEU A 224 -18.22 -18.18 3.98
N GLU A 225 -17.42 -18.92 4.74
CA GLU A 225 -17.89 -19.81 5.81
C GLU A 225 -18.50 -19.03 6.97
N GLY A 226 -17.82 -17.99 7.42
CA GLY A 226 -18.26 -17.05 8.44
C GLY A 226 -19.63 -16.50 8.09
N ARG A 227 -19.86 -16.11 6.83
CA ARG A 227 -21.18 -15.68 6.37
C ARG A 227 -22.25 -16.76 6.45
N LYS A 228 -21.93 -18.01 6.09
CA LYS A 228 -22.89 -19.13 6.20
C LYS A 228 -23.34 -19.33 7.65
N ILE A 229 -22.44 -19.16 8.62
CA ILE A 229 -22.73 -19.30 10.05
C ILE A 229 -23.11 -17.97 10.73
N ASN A 230 -23.23 -16.88 9.97
CA ASN A 230 -23.50 -15.54 10.47
C ASN A 230 -22.47 -15.02 11.50
N ASN A 231 -21.19 -15.34 11.30
CA ASN A 231 -20.06 -14.80 12.05
C ASN A 231 -19.33 -13.72 11.23
N TRP A 232 -19.55 -12.47 11.63
CA TRP A 232 -19.11 -11.28 10.90
C TRP A 232 -17.64 -10.94 11.20
N THR A 233 -17.00 -11.66 12.12
CA THR A 233 -15.60 -11.41 12.48
C THR A 233 -14.62 -12.02 11.48
N TRP A 234 -15.07 -13.00 10.69
CA TRP A 234 -14.21 -13.72 9.75
C TRP A 234 -13.92 -12.93 8.47
N ASP A 235 -14.67 -11.86 8.20
CA ASP A 235 -14.39 -10.93 7.09
C ASP A 235 -13.61 -9.68 7.53
N ALA A 236 -13.25 -9.58 8.80
CA ALA A 236 -12.55 -8.41 9.36
C ALA A 236 -11.23 -8.09 8.66
N PRO A 237 -10.34 -9.06 8.35
CA PRO A 237 -9.07 -8.74 7.69
C PRO A 237 -9.26 -8.14 6.30
N LEU A 238 -10.24 -8.64 5.53
CA LEU A 238 -10.57 -8.11 4.21
C LEU A 238 -11.13 -6.69 4.30
N ARG A 239 -11.93 -6.39 5.33
CA ARG A 239 -12.44 -5.04 5.63
C ARG A 239 -11.32 -4.07 5.97
N VAL A 240 -10.44 -4.45 6.90
CA VAL A 240 -9.30 -3.63 7.33
C VAL A 240 -8.39 -3.35 6.13
N MET A 241 -8.03 -4.37 5.36
CA MET A 241 -7.21 -4.22 4.17
C MET A 241 -7.88 -3.30 3.14
N GLN A 242 -9.20 -3.43 2.95
CA GLN A 242 -9.95 -2.53 2.06
C GLN A 242 -9.89 -1.08 2.51
N HIS A 243 -10.05 -0.80 3.82
CA HIS A 243 -9.95 0.56 4.34
C HIS A 243 -8.56 1.16 4.16
N LEU A 244 -7.50 0.38 4.41
CA LEU A 244 -6.12 0.83 4.21
C LEU A 244 -5.81 1.11 2.74
N LEU A 245 -6.37 0.31 1.82
CA LEU A 245 -6.23 0.55 0.40
C LEU A 245 -7.01 1.81 -0.04
N VAL A 246 -8.17 2.09 0.53
CA VAL A 246 -8.89 3.37 0.30
C VAL A 246 -8.04 4.55 0.77
N ASP A 247 -7.42 4.45 1.95
CA ASP A 247 -6.52 5.50 2.45
C ASP A 247 -5.31 5.69 1.52
N LEU A 248 -4.76 4.59 0.98
CA LEU A 248 -3.68 4.66 0.01
C LEU A 248 -4.10 5.35 -1.28
N VAL A 249 -5.29 5.02 -1.80
CA VAL A 249 -5.88 5.65 -2.98
C VAL A 249 -6.10 7.15 -2.72
N GLU A 250 -6.60 7.56 -1.54
CA GLU A 250 -6.79 8.97 -1.17
C GLU A 250 -5.48 9.77 -1.25
N VAL A 251 -4.36 9.18 -0.79
CA VAL A 251 -3.04 9.85 -0.79
C VAL A 251 -2.38 9.83 -2.17
N LEU A 252 -2.61 8.79 -2.98
CA LEU A 252 -2.07 8.67 -4.33
C LEU A 252 -2.84 9.53 -5.34
N ASP A 253 -4.17 9.62 -5.23
CA ASP A 253 -5.07 10.30 -6.18
C ASP A 253 -5.21 11.81 -5.91
N GLU A 254 -4.10 12.54 -6.11
CA GLU A 254 -4.03 13.99 -5.88
C GLU A 254 -5.09 14.78 -6.68
N HIS A 255 -5.41 14.32 -7.88
CA HIS A 255 -6.36 14.97 -8.77
C HIS A 255 -7.79 14.45 -8.65
N ARG A 256 -8.05 13.52 -7.73
CA ARG A 256 -9.37 12.90 -7.52
C ARG A 256 -9.96 12.32 -8.81
N ALA A 257 -9.13 11.66 -9.61
CA ALA A 257 -9.57 11.05 -10.86
C ALA A 257 -10.42 9.79 -10.62
N TYR A 258 -10.26 9.11 -9.48
CA TYR A 258 -10.96 7.87 -9.11
C TYR A 258 -11.98 8.10 -7.99
N ILE A 259 -11.73 9.05 -7.09
CA ILE A 259 -12.62 9.39 -5.98
C ILE A 259 -13.54 10.54 -6.40
N PHE A 260 -14.73 10.21 -6.92
CA PHE A 260 -15.74 11.21 -7.30
C PHE A 260 -16.62 11.67 -6.11
N ASP A 261 -16.82 10.80 -5.11
CA ASP A 261 -17.71 11.00 -3.97
C ASP A 261 -16.95 11.25 -2.64
N GLU A 262 -17.66 11.37 -1.51
CA GLU A 262 -17.04 11.43 -0.19
C GLU A 262 -16.26 10.13 0.10
N VAL A 263 -15.02 10.22 0.58
CA VAL A 263 -14.12 9.07 0.85
C VAL A 263 -14.78 8.02 1.75
N ASP A 264 -15.66 8.47 2.67
CA ASP A 264 -16.40 7.62 3.59
C ASP A 264 -17.38 6.67 2.88
N ASP A 265 -17.79 6.97 1.64
CA ASP A 265 -18.67 6.11 0.86
C ASP A 265 -17.93 4.95 0.16
N LEU A 266 -16.59 5.06 0.02
CA LEU A 266 -15.75 3.99 -0.53
C LEU A 266 -15.40 2.92 0.52
N LYS A 267 -15.41 3.26 1.80
CA LYS A 267 -15.09 2.32 2.88
C LYS A 267 -16.27 1.39 3.15
N CYS A 268 -16.01 0.09 3.24
CA CYS A 268 -17.01 -0.88 3.67
C CYS A 268 -17.40 -0.65 5.14
N ALA A 269 -18.50 -1.25 5.60
CA ALA A 269 -18.87 -1.16 7.02
C ALA A 269 -17.78 -1.80 7.90
N PRO A 270 -17.53 -1.29 9.11
CA PRO A 270 -16.58 -1.91 10.01
C PRO A 270 -17.07 -3.31 10.45
N SER A 271 -16.13 -4.24 10.63
CA SER A 271 -16.44 -5.60 11.10
C SER A 271 -16.99 -5.62 12.53
N GLN A 272 -16.51 -4.72 13.39
CA GLN A 272 -16.89 -4.59 14.79
C GLN A 272 -16.92 -3.11 15.22
N VAL A 273 -17.57 -2.85 16.36
CA VAL A 273 -17.66 -1.50 16.96
C VAL A 273 -16.26 -0.95 17.28
N ASP A 274 -15.31 -1.81 17.59
CA ASP A 274 -13.93 -1.47 17.97
C ASP A 274 -12.91 -1.90 16.90
N CYS A 275 -13.28 -1.91 15.62
CA CYS A 275 -12.32 -2.20 14.55
C CYS A 275 -11.26 -1.10 14.46
N ASP A 276 -9.97 -1.48 14.53
CA ASP A 276 -8.81 -0.59 14.35
C ASP A 276 -8.80 0.17 13.01
N CYS A 277 -9.66 -0.24 12.08
CA CYS A 277 -9.86 0.34 10.76
C CYS A 277 -10.58 1.71 10.77
N PHE A 278 -11.05 2.19 11.93
CA PHE A 278 -11.45 3.59 12.10
C PHE A 278 -10.21 4.48 12.06
N GLY A 279 -9.95 4.98 10.85
CA GLY A 279 -8.70 5.63 10.44
C GLY A 279 -8.12 6.67 11.39
N THR A 280 -6.83 6.94 11.15
CA THR A 280 -5.97 7.90 11.85
C THR A 280 -6.52 9.32 11.96
N LYS A 281 -7.57 9.70 11.20
CA LYS A 281 -8.30 10.98 11.39
C LYS A 281 -8.94 11.12 12.78
N CYS A 282 -9.15 10.03 13.52
CA CYS A 282 -9.54 10.09 14.94
C CYS A 282 -8.36 10.19 15.92
N MET A 283 -7.13 9.91 15.48
CA MET A 283 -5.94 10.05 16.35
C MET A 283 -5.38 11.48 16.37
N ASP A 284 -5.64 12.29 15.35
CA ASP A 284 -5.12 13.67 15.26
C ASP A 284 -6.00 14.72 15.97
N LEU A 285 -7.14 14.31 16.52
CA LEU A 285 -7.96 15.18 17.36
C LEU A 285 -7.64 14.93 18.83
N GLU A 286 -6.67 15.69 19.35
CA GLU A 286 -6.42 15.73 20.78
C GLU A 286 -7.62 16.35 21.51
N GLY A 287 -8.42 15.53 22.20
CA GLY A 287 -9.44 16.01 23.13
C GLY A 287 -10.68 15.11 23.23
N LYS A 288 -11.25 15.04 24.44
CA LYS A 288 -12.47 14.27 24.75
C LYS A 288 -13.70 14.70 23.92
N GLU A 289 -13.73 15.94 23.45
CA GLU A 289 -14.85 16.48 22.66
C GLU A 289 -14.90 15.93 21.24
N ALA A 290 -13.74 15.60 20.65
CA ALA A 290 -13.68 14.97 19.33
C ALA A 290 -14.13 13.50 19.37
N GLU A 291 -13.79 12.80 20.46
CA GLU A 291 -14.23 11.43 20.70
C GLU A 291 -15.76 11.33 20.85
N GLU A 292 -16.38 12.25 21.59
CA GLU A 292 -17.84 12.33 21.72
C GLU A 292 -18.53 12.79 20.44
N ALA A 293 -17.99 13.78 19.72
CA ALA A 293 -18.55 14.26 18.46
C ALA A 293 -18.50 13.19 17.36
N CYS A 294 -17.41 12.42 17.29
CA CYS A 294 -17.27 11.30 16.38
C CYS A 294 -18.23 10.17 16.75
N LYS A 295 -18.35 9.80 18.03
CA LYS A 295 -19.33 8.81 18.52
C LYS A 295 -20.79 9.19 18.23
N MET A 296 -21.16 10.47 18.38
CA MET A 296 -22.54 10.96 18.28
C MET A 296 -23.02 11.19 16.83
N LYS A 297 -22.16 11.72 15.96
CA LYS A 297 -22.46 11.90 14.52
C LYS A 297 -22.55 10.54 13.81
N TYR A 298 -21.73 9.60 14.25
CA TYR A 298 -21.64 8.24 13.75
C TYR A 298 -22.84 7.35 14.13
N THR A 299 -23.30 7.36 15.38
CA THR A 299 -24.47 6.54 15.80
C THR A 299 -25.72 6.86 14.97
N LYS A 300 -25.95 8.15 14.68
CA LYS A 300 -27.13 8.60 13.92
C LYS A 300 -27.09 8.27 12.42
N LEU A 301 -25.94 8.45 11.76
CA LEU A 301 -25.80 8.19 10.32
C LEU A 301 -25.64 6.69 10.02
N LYS A 302 -24.98 5.95 10.91
CA LYS A 302 -24.79 4.50 10.81
C LYS A 302 -26.09 3.74 11.04
N ASP A 303 -26.89 4.07 12.06
CA ASP A 303 -28.15 3.36 12.32
C ASP A 303 -29.16 3.51 11.17
N MET A 304 -29.08 4.57 10.39
CA MET A 304 -30.01 4.79 9.27
C MET A 304 -29.53 4.10 7.99
N ARG A 305 -28.26 4.29 7.58
CA ARG A 305 -27.71 3.70 6.34
C ARG A 305 -27.44 2.19 6.48
N LEU A 306 -26.95 1.75 7.65
CA LEU A 306 -26.66 0.34 7.91
C LEU A 306 -27.97 -0.45 8.02
N LYS A 307 -29.03 0.13 8.61
CA LYS A 307 -30.37 -0.47 8.62
C LYS A 307 -30.98 -0.53 7.22
N VAL A 308 -30.87 0.52 6.40
CA VAL A 308 -31.34 0.48 5.00
C VAL A 308 -30.60 -0.58 4.18
N ARG A 309 -29.27 -0.72 4.34
CA ARG A 309 -28.49 -1.77 3.65
C ARG A 309 -28.74 -3.17 4.22
N GLN A 310 -28.95 -3.32 5.53
CA GLN A 310 -29.32 -4.61 6.15
C GLN A 310 -30.73 -5.05 5.77
N ASP A 311 -31.67 -4.10 5.71
CA ASP A 311 -33.04 -4.33 5.29
C ASP A 311 -33.09 -4.70 3.80
N SER A 312 -32.25 -4.10 2.94
CA SER A 312 -32.15 -4.53 1.53
C SER A 312 -31.48 -5.89 1.33
N ARG A 313 -30.48 -6.24 2.16
CA ARG A 313 -29.84 -7.59 2.18
C ARG A 313 -30.82 -8.72 2.50
N LEU A 314 -31.92 -8.44 3.22
CA LEU A 314 -32.94 -9.44 3.57
C LEU A 314 -33.88 -9.80 2.41
N TYR A 315 -33.91 -9.03 1.32
CA TYR A 315 -34.82 -9.24 0.18
C TYR A 315 -34.12 -9.80 -1.07
N ASP A 316 -32.81 -10.01 -1.05
CA ASP A 316 -32.06 -10.49 -2.22
C ASP A 316 -31.88 -12.02 -2.20
N ASP A 317 -32.14 -12.67 -3.34
CA ASP A 317 -32.10 -14.13 -3.53
C ASP A 317 -30.69 -14.75 -3.46
N GLY A 318 -29.66 -13.93 -3.18
CA GLY A 318 -28.26 -14.32 -2.95
C GLY A 318 -28.06 -15.12 -1.65
N LEU A 319 -26.81 -15.51 -1.31
CA LEU A 319 -26.45 -16.30 -0.12
C LEU A 319 -26.88 -15.70 1.25
N TRP A 320 -27.61 -14.60 1.21
CA TRP A 320 -27.98 -13.68 2.28
C TRP A 320 -29.41 -13.86 2.76
N ALA A 321 -30.27 -14.53 1.99
CA ALA A 321 -31.60 -14.87 2.47
C ALA A 321 -31.48 -15.95 3.57
N MET A 322 -31.69 -15.49 4.82
CA MET A 322 -31.65 -16.21 6.10
C MET A 322 -32.52 -17.47 6.11
N ASN A 323 -32.01 -18.58 5.59
CA ASN A 323 -32.80 -19.79 5.35
C ASN A 323 -33.75 -19.55 4.16
N GLY A 324 -34.12 -20.56 3.38
CA GLY A 324 -35.12 -20.44 2.30
C GLY A 324 -36.54 -20.01 2.74
N ARG A 325 -36.69 -19.34 3.89
CA ARG A 325 -37.87 -18.60 4.30
C ARG A 325 -37.66 -17.14 3.94
N VAL A 326 -38.13 -16.77 2.75
CA VAL A 326 -38.54 -15.39 2.47
C VAL A 326 -39.34 -14.92 3.68
N SER A 327 -38.88 -13.88 4.36
CA SER A 327 -39.69 -13.23 5.39
C SER A 327 -41.01 -12.88 4.72
N ARG A 328 -42.09 -13.55 5.14
CA ARG A 328 -43.42 -13.37 4.56
C ARG A 328 -43.85 -11.93 4.82
N GLY A 329 -43.47 -11.02 3.92
CA GLY A 329 -44.29 -9.88 3.58
C GLY A 329 -45.68 -10.45 3.31
N ARG A 330 -46.70 -9.90 3.96
CA ARG A 330 -48.09 -10.35 3.85
C ARG A 330 -48.57 -10.23 2.40
N GLY A 331 -48.24 -11.22 1.57
CA GLY A 331 -48.58 -11.30 0.17
C GLY A 331 -48.63 -12.78 -0.18
N ASN A 332 -49.85 -13.30 -0.36
CA ASN A 332 -50.13 -14.69 -0.70
C ASN A 332 -49.61 -15.01 -2.11
N HIS A 333 -48.38 -15.48 -2.23
CA HIS A 333 -47.96 -16.24 -3.42
C HIS A 333 -47.28 -17.55 -2.99
N ASN A 334 -47.96 -18.66 -3.29
CA ASN A 334 -47.48 -20.01 -3.06
C ASN A 334 -46.46 -20.39 -4.14
N TYR A 335 -45.18 -20.43 -3.78
CA TYR A 335 -44.18 -21.23 -4.49
C TYR A 335 -43.65 -22.32 -3.55
N ALA A 336 -43.55 -23.54 -4.07
CA ALA A 336 -43.10 -24.72 -3.34
C ALA A 336 -41.61 -24.58 -2.95
N ALA A 337 -41.32 -24.74 -1.66
CA ALA A 337 -39.98 -24.59 -1.10
C ALA A 337 -39.08 -25.81 -1.41
N ASN A 338 -37.89 -25.51 -1.93
CA ASN A 338 -36.86 -26.46 -2.31
C ASN A 338 -36.04 -27.02 -1.13
N LYS A 339 -35.49 -28.20 -1.40
CA LYS A 339 -34.55 -29.06 -0.66
C LYS A 339 -33.47 -28.27 0.10
N LYS A 340 -33.30 -28.56 1.40
CA LYS A 340 -32.11 -28.13 2.18
C LYS A 340 -30.89 -28.85 1.59
N LEU A 341 -29.84 -28.11 1.23
CA LEU A 341 -28.52 -28.72 1.02
C LEU A 341 -27.95 -29.09 2.39
N ASP A 342 -27.45 -30.33 2.51
CA ASP A 342 -26.86 -30.83 3.74
C ASP A 342 -25.39 -30.37 3.83
N LEU A 343 -24.89 -30.18 5.06
CA LEU A 343 -23.51 -29.75 5.32
C LEU A 343 -22.49 -30.77 4.76
N ALA A 344 -22.91 -32.02 4.61
CA ALA A 344 -22.15 -33.10 3.99
C ALA A 344 -21.89 -32.88 2.49
N ASP A 345 -22.85 -32.30 1.76
CA ASP A 345 -22.75 -32.06 0.31
C ASP A 345 -21.69 -30.99 0.01
N VAL A 346 -21.53 -30.01 0.90
CA VAL A 346 -20.51 -28.95 0.78
C VAL A 346 -19.12 -29.47 1.12
N LYS A 347 -18.98 -30.35 2.12
CA LYS A 347 -17.69 -30.98 2.47
C LYS A 347 -17.15 -31.90 1.36
N GLN A 348 -18.04 -32.54 0.60
CA GLN A 348 -17.64 -33.31 -0.58
C GLN A 348 -17.10 -32.44 -1.72
N MET A 349 -17.45 -31.16 -1.77
CA MET A 349 -16.95 -30.22 -2.78
C MET A 349 -15.60 -29.58 -2.40
N THR A 350 -15.22 -29.63 -1.12
CA THR A 350 -14.02 -28.93 -0.61
C THR A 350 -12.83 -29.83 -0.27
N HIS A 351 -12.99 -31.17 -0.28
CA HIS A 351 -11.86 -32.09 -0.06
C HIS A 351 -11.82 -33.24 -1.08
N ARG A 352 -10.94 -33.09 -2.08
CA ARG A 352 -10.09 -34.19 -2.59
C ARG A 352 -8.94 -33.65 -3.46
N VAL A 353 -7.82 -33.35 -2.79
CA VAL A 353 -6.49 -33.58 -3.34
C VAL A 353 -5.77 -34.44 -2.31
N ASP A 354 -5.94 -35.76 -2.47
CA ASP A 354 -5.02 -36.71 -1.84
C ASP A 354 -3.71 -36.59 -2.64
N LEU A 355 -2.70 -35.95 -2.06
CA LEU A 355 -1.34 -35.96 -2.58
C LEU A 355 -0.76 -37.37 -2.37
N ILE A 356 -0.41 -38.04 -3.47
CA ILE A 356 0.51 -39.18 -3.52
C ILE A 356 1.92 -38.63 -3.67
#